data_AF-A0A8E0WSG8-F1
#
_entry.id   AF-A0A8E0WSG8-F1
#
_cell.length_a   1.000
_cell.length_b   1.000
_cell.length_c   1.000
_cell.angle_alpha   90.00
_cell.angle_beta   90.00
_cell.angle_gamma   90.00
#
_symmetry.space_group_name_H-M   'P 1'
#
loop_
_entity.id
_entity.type
_entity.pdbx_description
1 polymer ?
#
loop_
_entity_poly.entity_id
_entity_poly.type
_entity_poly.pdbx_seq_one_letter_code
_entity_poly.pdbx_strand_id
1 'polypeptide(L)'
;MTSSNFPSDDSVGGTSRRALLRALTTAPIAVPLIASPWGEALADLHDHHGDSPAALVRTRTGRSLSRFRYHNAESFYQGLGHGLYYNDGGEMIYRSGIVAQLALSSHLLDVGFADEWNARHIRLDVAKSLAHANATGFGHDCPDMARLAAILSPYWKWGHAHRIDAPLPDNGGFTVDEVRLLLRALLDRVHDVTGHRRPNGWRREQRDARS
;
A
#
# COMPACT_ATOMS: atom_id res chain seq x y z
N MET A 1 -13.70 -90.64 23.83
CA MET A 1 -13.07 -90.31 25.13
C MET A 1 -11.67 -89.83 24.80
N THR A 2 -11.26 -88.57 24.93
CA THR A 2 -11.55 -87.53 25.93
C THR A 2 -11.46 -86.14 25.27
N SER A 3 -12.30 -85.21 25.74
CA SER A 3 -12.39 -83.80 25.28
C SER A 3 -11.39 -82.88 25.99
N SER A 4 -11.00 -81.78 25.34
CA SER A 4 -10.69 -80.51 26.00
C SER A 4 -10.91 -79.30 25.07
N ASN A 5 -11.48 -78.25 25.66
CA ASN A 5 -12.07 -77.03 25.08
C ASN A 5 -11.05 -75.95 24.63
N PHE A 6 -11.42 -75.23 23.54
CA PHE A 6 -11.43 -73.76 23.25
C PHE A 6 -10.48 -72.77 23.99
N PRO A 7 -10.00 -71.67 23.33
CA PRO A 7 -10.89 -70.61 22.81
C PRO A 7 -10.55 -69.97 21.45
N SER A 8 -11.60 -69.32 20.91
CA SER A 8 -11.62 -68.38 19.79
C SER A 8 -10.69 -67.20 19.98
N ASP A 9 -10.11 -66.72 18.88
CA ASP A 9 -9.46 -65.41 18.82
C ASP A 9 -10.10 -64.60 17.68
N ASP A 10 -11.02 -63.72 18.09
CA ASP A 10 -11.55 -62.64 17.25
C ASP A 10 -10.46 -61.55 17.15
N SER A 11 -9.67 -61.58 16.07
CA SER A 11 -8.75 -60.48 15.81
C SER A 11 -9.50 -59.30 15.19
N VAL A 12 -10.01 -58.44 16.09
CA VAL A 12 -10.57 -57.13 15.82
C VAL A 12 -9.63 -56.29 14.96
N GLY A 13 -10.17 -55.79 13.84
CA GLY A 13 -9.48 -54.94 12.87
C GLY A 13 -8.85 -53.71 13.51
N GLY A 14 -7.54 -53.57 13.32
CA GLY A 14 -6.77 -52.41 13.73
C GLY A 14 -7.34 -51.14 13.09
N THR A 15 -7.80 -50.22 13.93
CA THR A 15 -8.16 -48.85 13.54
C THR A 15 -6.90 -48.12 13.08
N SER A 16 -6.68 -48.13 11.77
CA SER A 16 -5.60 -47.40 11.11
C SER A 16 -5.72 -45.90 11.41
N ARG A 17 -4.65 -45.30 11.96
CA ARG A 17 -4.51 -43.84 12.18
C ARG A 17 -4.88 -42.98 10.97
N ARG A 18 -4.87 -43.55 9.75
CA ARG A 18 -5.27 -42.91 8.50
C ARG A 18 -6.78 -42.65 8.40
N ALA A 19 -7.62 -43.41 9.10
CA ALA A 19 -9.08 -43.25 9.08
C ALA A 19 -9.52 -42.04 9.93
N LEU A 20 -8.84 -41.75 11.04
CA LEU A 20 -9.14 -40.60 11.91
C LEU A 20 -8.82 -39.25 11.25
N LEU A 21 -7.83 -39.19 10.35
CA LEU A 21 -7.47 -37.94 9.66
C LEU A 21 -8.38 -37.59 8.47
N ARG A 22 -9.20 -38.53 7.98
CA ARG A 22 -10.19 -38.27 6.91
C ARG A 22 -11.55 -37.80 7.42
N ALA A 23 -11.81 -37.87 8.72
CA ALA A 23 -13.09 -37.46 9.31
C ALA A 23 -13.15 -35.95 9.66
N LEU A 24 -12.13 -35.17 9.32
CA LEU A 24 -12.04 -33.73 9.64
C LEU A 24 -12.33 -32.77 8.46
N THR A 25 -12.89 -33.29 7.37
CA THR A 25 -13.50 -32.50 6.29
C THR A 25 -15.02 -32.59 6.47
N THR A 26 -15.84 -31.55 6.62
CA THR A 26 -15.81 -30.16 6.17
C THR A 26 -16.92 -29.44 6.93
N ALA A 27 -16.62 -28.73 8.02
CA ALA A 27 -17.53 -27.72 8.54
C ALA A 27 -17.00 -26.36 8.05
N PRO A 28 -17.79 -25.54 7.32
CA PRO A 28 -17.39 -24.19 7.03
C PRO A 28 -17.22 -23.48 8.37
N ILE A 29 -15.98 -23.12 8.68
CA ILE A 29 -15.71 -22.20 9.79
C ILE A 29 -16.35 -20.89 9.35
N ALA A 30 -17.49 -20.54 9.95
CA ALA A 30 -18.03 -19.21 9.86
C ALA A 30 -17.01 -18.28 10.52
N VAL A 31 -16.11 -17.74 9.72
CA VAL A 31 -15.23 -16.67 10.16
C VAL A 31 -16.16 -15.49 10.41
N PRO A 32 -16.33 -15.02 11.66
CA PRO A 32 -17.13 -13.83 11.90
C PRO A 32 -16.56 -12.73 11.00
N LEU A 33 -17.44 -12.06 10.25
CA LEU A 33 -17.06 -10.87 9.51
C LEU A 33 -16.72 -9.82 10.58
N ILE A 34 -15.47 -9.83 11.04
CA ILE A 34 -14.97 -8.77 11.91
C ILE A 34 -15.12 -7.52 11.05
N ALA A 35 -16.05 -6.64 11.44
CA ALA A 35 -16.25 -5.38 10.78
C ALA A 35 -14.87 -4.74 10.64
N SER A 36 -14.51 -4.35 9.41
CA SER A 36 -13.22 -3.72 9.16
C SER A 36 -13.05 -2.58 10.17
N PRO A 37 -11.92 -2.47 10.87
CA PRO A 37 -11.71 -1.40 11.86
C PRO A 37 -11.79 0.01 11.23
N TRP A 38 -11.81 0.09 9.89
CA TRP A 38 -11.90 1.31 9.10
C TRP A 38 -13.23 1.44 8.34
N GLY A 39 -14.22 0.59 8.63
CA GLY A 39 -15.44 0.47 7.83
C GLY A 39 -16.23 1.77 7.71
N GLU A 40 -16.43 2.49 8.82
CA GLU A 40 -17.16 3.77 8.85
C GLU A 40 -16.40 4.88 8.11
N ALA A 41 -15.12 5.11 8.44
CA ALA A 41 -14.30 6.13 7.79
C ALA A 41 -14.16 5.91 6.27
N LEU A 42 -14.11 4.65 5.81
CA LEU A 42 -14.08 4.34 4.38
C LEU A 42 -15.44 4.51 3.72
N ALA A 43 -16.54 4.17 4.41
CA ALA A 43 -17.88 4.40 3.88
C ALA A 43 -18.09 5.90 3.59
N ASP A 44 -17.75 6.77 4.54
CA ASP A 44 -17.84 8.23 4.38
C ASP A 44 -17.01 8.73 3.18
N LEU A 45 -15.78 8.22 3.01
CA LEU A 45 -14.93 8.59 1.86
C LEU A 45 -15.50 8.11 0.53
N HIS A 46 -15.99 6.87 0.47
CA HIS A 46 -16.59 6.34 -0.76
C HIS A 46 -17.83 7.13 -1.15
N ASP A 47 -18.69 7.47 -0.18
CA ASP A 47 -19.89 8.29 -0.41
C ASP A 47 -19.53 9.70 -0.87
N HIS A 48 -18.55 10.34 -0.22
CA HIS A 48 -18.07 11.67 -0.61
C HIS A 48 -17.58 11.71 -2.07
N HIS A 49 -16.91 10.64 -2.52
CA HIS A 49 -16.34 10.56 -3.86
C HIS A 49 -17.24 9.85 -4.89
N GLY A 50 -18.40 9.32 -4.49
CA GLY A 50 -19.28 8.51 -5.34
C GLY A 50 -18.63 7.20 -5.81
N ASP A 51 -17.72 6.65 -5.02
CA ASP A 51 -17.02 5.39 -5.34
C ASP A 51 -17.80 4.17 -4.88
N SER A 52 -17.60 3.05 -5.56
CA SER A 52 -18.09 1.77 -5.07
C SER A 52 -17.26 1.31 -3.87
N PRO A 53 -17.87 0.70 -2.83
CA PRO A 53 -17.14 0.26 -1.64
C PRO A 53 -15.95 -0.67 -1.96
N ALA A 54 -14.79 -0.38 -1.36
CA ALA A 54 -13.63 -1.26 -1.44
C ALA A 54 -13.77 -2.46 -0.48
N ALA A 55 -13.59 -3.67 -1.00
CA ALA A 55 -13.42 -4.87 -0.18
C ALA A 55 -11.93 -5.06 0.17
N LEU A 56 -11.55 -4.77 1.42
CA LEU A 56 -10.16 -4.89 1.86
C LEU A 56 -9.79 -6.34 2.17
N VAL A 57 -8.89 -6.91 1.37
CA VAL A 57 -8.38 -8.26 1.57
C VAL A 57 -6.86 -8.26 1.39
N ARG A 58 -6.13 -8.55 2.47
CA ARG A 58 -4.67 -8.69 2.40
C ARG A 58 -4.30 -9.97 1.63
N THR A 59 -3.46 -9.83 0.62
CA THR A 59 -2.98 -10.95 -0.20
C THR A 59 -1.45 -10.92 -0.37
N ARG A 60 -0.83 -12.06 -0.68
CA ARG A 60 0.61 -12.12 -1.00
C ARG A 60 0.95 -11.30 -2.25
N THR A 61 0.06 -11.29 -3.25
CA THR A 61 0.21 -10.50 -4.47
C THR A 61 0.16 -9.00 -4.15
N GLY A 62 -0.85 -8.55 -3.39
CA GLY A 62 -0.97 -7.17 -2.92
C GLY A 62 0.26 -6.72 -2.13
N ARG A 63 0.73 -7.55 -1.18
CA ARG A 63 1.97 -7.30 -0.43
C ARG A 63 3.21 -7.18 -1.33
N SER A 64 3.31 -8.00 -2.37
CA SER A 64 4.45 -7.97 -3.30
C SER A 64 4.42 -6.72 -4.19
N LEU A 65 3.24 -6.36 -4.69
CA LEU A 65 3.04 -5.14 -5.47
C LEU A 65 3.25 -3.88 -4.62
N SER A 66 2.77 -3.89 -3.38
CA SER A 66 3.04 -2.87 -2.38
C SER A 66 4.54 -2.63 -2.21
N ARG A 67 5.33 -3.69 -2.01
CA ARG A 67 6.80 -3.59 -1.91
C ARG A 67 7.42 -3.01 -3.18
N PHE A 68 6.97 -3.47 -4.34
CA PHE A 68 7.45 -2.98 -5.64
C PHE A 68 7.18 -1.49 -5.82
N ARG A 69 5.99 -1.00 -5.46
CA ARG A 69 5.66 0.43 -5.53
C ARG A 69 6.50 1.26 -4.58
N TYR A 70 6.69 0.79 -3.35
CA TYR A 70 7.56 1.46 -2.39
C TYR A 70 9.00 1.59 -2.90
N HIS A 71 9.57 0.52 -3.47
CA HIS A 71 10.92 0.57 -4.04
C HIS A 71 11.02 1.52 -5.22
N ASN A 72 10.01 1.55 -6.10
CA ASN A 72 10.00 2.52 -7.19
C ASN A 72 9.88 3.96 -6.67
N ALA A 73 9.07 4.20 -5.64
CA ALA A 73 8.94 5.52 -5.03
C ALA A 73 10.29 6.02 -4.48
N GLU A 74 11.05 5.16 -3.81
CA GLU A 74 12.41 5.45 -3.34
C GLU A 74 13.36 5.77 -4.51
N SER A 75 13.33 4.99 -5.60
CA SER A 75 14.16 5.25 -6.78
C SER A 75 13.84 6.60 -7.44
N PHE A 76 12.55 6.96 -7.59
CA PHE A 76 12.16 8.27 -8.11
C PHE A 76 12.57 9.40 -7.18
N TYR A 77 12.46 9.20 -5.86
CA TYR A 77 12.90 10.17 -4.86
C TYR A 77 14.40 10.44 -4.94
N GLN A 78 15.23 9.43 -5.15
CA GLN A 78 16.68 9.62 -5.36
C GLN A 78 16.97 10.51 -6.58
N GLY A 79 16.21 10.35 -7.68
CA GLY A 79 16.32 11.21 -8.85
C GLY A 79 16.02 12.69 -8.56
N LEU A 80 15.05 12.97 -7.67
CA LEU A 80 14.80 14.33 -7.17
C LEU A 80 15.98 14.86 -6.34
N GLY A 81 16.57 13.99 -5.52
CA GLY A 81 17.68 14.33 -4.62
C GLY A 81 18.97 14.75 -5.32
N HIS A 82 19.21 14.27 -6.53
CA HIS A 82 20.38 14.61 -7.35
C HIS A 82 20.20 15.90 -8.17
N GLY A 83 19.10 16.62 -7.99
CA GLY A 83 18.91 17.93 -8.60
C GLY A 83 18.64 17.93 -10.10
N LEU A 84 18.25 16.79 -10.66
CA LEU A 84 18.02 16.60 -12.10
C LEU A 84 16.95 17.54 -12.68
N TYR A 85 16.13 18.14 -11.81
CA TYR A 85 14.96 18.94 -12.19
C TYR A 85 14.92 20.34 -11.55
N TYR A 86 16.02 20.84 -10.97
CA TYR A 86 16.03 22.18 -10.35
C TYR A 86 15.66 23.31 -11.33
N ASN A 87 15.93 23.11 -12.62
CA ASN A 87 15.65 24.10 -13.66
C ASN A 87 14.28 23.91 -14.35
N ASP A 88 13.52 22.85 -13.99
CA ASP A 88 12.19 22.57 -14.52
C ASP A 88 11.23 22.26 -13.36
N GLY A 89 10.61 23.31 -12.83
CA GLY A 89 9.68 23.21 -11.70
C GLY A 89 8.46 22.33 -12.01
N GLY A 90 7.98 22.31 -13.26
CA GLY A 90 6.86 21.47 -13.67
C GLY A 90 7.22 19.99 -13.61
N GLU A 91 8.35 19.61 -14.21
CA GLU A 91 8.87 18.24 -14.14
C GLU A 91 9.17 17.82 -12.69
N MET A 92 9.72 18.72 -11.86
CA MET A 92 9.95 18.46 -10.44
C MET A 92 8.64 18.11 -9.70
N ILE A 93 7.58 18.88 -9.90
CA ILE A 93 6.26 18.61 -9.29
C ILE A 93 5.64 17.32 -9.87
N TYR A 94 5.78 17.07 -11.17
CA TYR A 94 5.30 15.82 -11.79
C TYR A 94 5.95 14.58 -11.18
N ARG A 95 7.28 14.59 -11.06
CA ARG A 95 8.05 13.50 -10.42
C ARG A 95 7.69 13.34 -8.95
N SER A 96 7.46 14.45 -8.26
CA SER A 96 6.97 14.44 -6.88
C SER A 96 5.61 13.76 -6.75
N GLY A 97 4.70 14.00 -7.70
CA GLY A 97 3.42 13.30 -7.80
C GLY A 97 3.57 11.79 -8.00
N ILE A 98 4.50 11.36 -8.86
CA ILE A 98 4.82 9.93 -9.04
C ILE A 98 5.30 9.31 -7.73
N VAL A 99 6.23 9.96 -7.01
CA VAL A 99 6.75 9.48 -5.72
C VAL A 99 5.59 9.32 -4.73
N ALA A 100 4.79 10.37 -4.54
CA ALA A 100 3.69 10.38 -3.58
C ALA A 100 2.64 9.29 -3.91
N GLN A 101 2.26 9.16 -5.18
CA GLN A 101 1.26 8.18 -5.59
C GLN A 101 1.77 6.74 -5.42
N LEU A 102 3.04 6.46 -5.76
CA LEU A 102 3.63 5.14 -5.55
C LEU A 102 3.76 4.81 -4.05
N ALA A 103 4.12 5.79 -3.22
CA ALA A 103 4.23 5.62 -1.78
C ALA A 103 2.86 5.33 -1.14
N LEU A 104 1.84 6.15 -1.42
CA LEU A 104 0.50 5.99 -0.85
C LEU A 104 -0.17 4.71 -1.34
N SER A 105 -0.10 4.42 -2.64
CA SER A 105 -0.66 3.18 -3.18
C SER A 105 0.10 1.93 -2.72
N SER A 106 1.36 2.05 -2.28
CA SER A 106 2.05 0.96 -1.57
C SER A 106 1.34 0.63 -0.26
N HIS A 107 1.03 1.62 0.57
CA HIS A 107 0.27 1.43 1.81
C HIS A 107 -1.12 0.83 1.53
N LEU A 108 -1.86 1.39 0.56
CA LEU A 108 -3.21 0.93 0.23
C LEU A 108 -3.23 -0.56 -0.19
N LEU A 109 -2.28 -0.98 -1.01
CA LEU A 109 -2.13 -2.40 -1.38
C LEU A 109 -1.75 -3.28 -0.20
N ASP A 110 -1.03 -2.75 0.79
CA ASP A 110 -0.61 -3.49 1.98
C ASP A 110 -1.75 -3.72 2.97
N VAL A 111 -2.64 -2.75 3.12
CA VAL A 111 -3.84 -2.88 3.96
C VAL A 111 -4.95 -3.67 3.29
N GLY A 112 -4.88 -3.86 1.97
CA GLY A 112 -5.69 -4.83 1.24
C GLY A 112 -6.60 -4.26 0.15
N PHE A 113 -6.41 -3.01 -0.29
CA PHE A 113 -7.10 -2.54 -1.48
C PHE A 113 -6.66 -3.34 -2.71
N ALA A 114 -7.62 -3.70 -3.57
CA ALA A 114 -7.32 -4.28 -4.88
C ALA A 114 -6.66 -3.24 -5.79
N ASP A 115 -5.75 -3.68 -6.64
CA ASP A 115 -5.02 -2.75 -7.51
C ASP A 115 -5.95 -2.11 -8.56
N GLU A 116 -6.85 -2.90 -9.10
CA GLU A 116 -7.86 -2.47 -10.07
C GLU A 116 -8.82 -1.46 -9.45
N TRP A 117 -9.13 -1.61 -8.15
CA TRP A 117 -9.95 -0.64 -7.42
C TRP A 117 -9.22 0.69 -7.29
N ASN A 118 -7.95 0.68 -6.86
CA ASN A 118 -7.12 1.88 -6.79
C ASN A 118 -7.01 2.57 -8.16
N ALA A 119 -6.79 1.80 -9.22
CA ALA A 119 -6.67 2.31 -10.59
C ALA A 119 -7.98 2.92 -11.11
N ARG A 120 -9.14 2.40 -10.69
CA ARG A 120 -10.46 2.92 -11.09
C ARG A 120 -10.87 4.16 -10.30
N HIS A 121 -10.67 4.13 -8.98
CA HIS A 121 -11.27 5.09 -8.05
C HIS A 121 -10.30 6.19 -7.59
N ILE A 122 -9.04 5.86 -7.32
CA ILE A 122 -8.03 6.84 -6.86
C ILE A 122 -7.27 7.45 -8.04
N ARG A 123 -6.90 6.62 -9.04
CA ARG A 123 -6.20 7.06 -10.25
C ARG A 123 -4.90 7.81 -9.93
N LEU A 124 -4.81 9.08 -10.34
CA LEU A 124 -3.66 9.97 -10.21
C LEU A 124 -3.90 11.07 -9.17
N ASP A 125 -4.91 10.91 -8.32
CA ASP A 125 -5.31 11.85 -7.28
C ASP A 125 -4.58 11.52 -5.97
N VAL A 126 -3.56 12.32 -5.67
CA VAL A 126 -2.68 12.14 -4.50
C VAL A 126 -3.42 12.52 -3.21
N ALA A 127 -4.27 13.53 -3.24
CA ALA A 127 -5.06 13.97 -2.09
C ALA A 127 -6.07 12.89 -1.70
N LYS A 128 -6.78 12.33 -2.68
CA LYS A 128 -7.67 11.18 -2.46
C LYS A 128 -6.90 9.97 -1.95
N SER A 129 -5.73 9.68 -2.52
CA SER A 129 -4.88 8.58 -2.04
C SER A 129 -4.44 8.76 -0.59
N LEU A 130 -4.07 9.99 -0.19
CA LEU A 130 -3.68 10.33 1.18
C LEU A 130 -4.85 10.18 2.15
N ALA A 131 -6.05 10.65 1.78
CA ALA A 131 -7.25 10.51 2.60
C ALA A 131 -7.58 9.02 2.86
N HIS A 132 -7.55 8.17 1.83
CA HIS A 132 -7.78 6.74 1.98
C HIS A 132 -6.68 6.06 2.81
N ALA A 133 -5.43 6.50 2.68
CA ALA A 133 -4.34 5.99 3.47
C ALA A 133 -4.55 6.34 4.96
N ASN A 134 -4.86 7.60 5.28
CA ASN A 134 -5.10 8.03 6.66
C ASN A 134 -6.31 7.34 7.28
N ALA A 135 -7.41 7.18 6.53
CA ALA A 135 -8.58 6.41 6.97
C ALA A 135 -8.26 4.94 7.28
N THR A 136 -7.20 4.38 6.69
CA THR A 136 -6.73 3.00 6.93
C THR A 136 -5.50 2.93 7.84
N GLY A 137 -5.35 3.91 8.73
CA GLY A 137 -4.33 3.89 9.79
C GLY A 137 -2.94 4.37 9.35
N PHE A 138 -2.80 5.02 8.19
CA PHE A 138 -1.54 5.64 7.78
C PHE A 138 -1.15 6.77 8.73
N GLY A 139 -2.10 7.58 9.22
CA GLY A 139 -1.87 8.59 10.27
C GLY A 139 -0.80 9.63 9.91
N HIS A 140 -0.86 10.17 8.69
CA HIS A 140 0.04 11.20 8.20
C HIS A 140 -0.72 12.51 7.90
N ASP A 141 -1.28 13.09 8.96
CA ASP A 141 -2.17 14.26 8.91
C ASP A 141 -1.41 15.60 8.97
N CYS A 142 -0.23 15.67 8.35
CA CYS A 142 0.56 16.89 8.27
C CYS A 142 -0.12 17.91 7.32
N PRO A 143 -0.42 19.15 7.77
CA PRO A 143 -1.07 20.16 6.92
C PRO A 143 -0.30 20.47 5.63
N ASP A 144 1.03 20.52 5.69
CA ASP A 144 1.86 20.77 4.51
C ASP A 144 1.83 19.62 3.52
N MET A 145 1.78 18.38 3.99
CA MET A 145 1.60 17.21 3.11
C MET A 145 0.20 17.22 2.49
N ALA A 146 -0.84 17.61 3.23
CA ALA A 146 -2.18 17.75 2.67
C ALA A 146 -2.22 18.84 1.58
N ARG A 147 -1.59 19.99 1.82
CA ARG A 147 -1.47 21.07 0.83
C ARG A 147 -0.70 20.61 -0.40
N LEU A 148 0.44 19.93 -0.22
CA LEU A 148 1.21 19.39 -1.33
C LEU A 148 0.40 18.34 -2.11
N ALA A 149 -0.31 17.43 -1.43
CA ALA A 149 -1.15 16.43 -2.08
C ALA A 149 -2.27 17.06 -2.94
N ALA A 150 -2.88 18.16 -2.49
CA ALA A 150 -3.86 18.91 -3.28
C ALA A 150 -3.25 19.50 -4.56
N ILE A 151 -2.06 20.09 -4.47
CA ILE A 151 -1.34 20.64 -5.64
C ILE A 151 -0.96 19.55 -6.62
N LEU A 152 -0.50 18.41 -6.10
CA LEU A 152 -0.16 17.23 -6.87
C LEU A 152 -1.40 16.55 -7.49
N SER A 153 -2.63 16.96 -7.18
CA SER A 153 -3.82 16.26 -7.67
C SER A 153 -4.49 16.97 -8.87
N PRO A 154 -4.75 16.27 -9.99
CA PRO A 154 -4.06 15.05 -10.43
C PRO A 154 -2.67 15.37 -10.98
N TYR A 155 -1.68 14.50 -10.75
CA TYR A 155 -0.28 14.93 -10.97
C TYR A 155 0.12 15.03 -12.44
N TRP A 156 -0.63 14.41 -13.36
CA TRP A 156 -0.34 14.46 -14.79
C TRP A 156 -0.34 15.88 -15.37
N LYS A 157 -1.06 16.83 -14.75
CA LYS A 157 -1.12 18.23 -15.19
C LYS A 157 0.25 18.91 -15.17
N TRP A 158 1.16 18.39 -14.35
CA TRP A 158 2.55 18.82 -14.25
C TRP A 158 3.48 18.12 -15.25
N GLY A 159 3.01 17.13 -16.00
CA GLY A 159 3.77 16.48 -17.09
C GLY A 159 3.74 17.35 -18.37
N HIS A 160 3.76 16.75 -19.56
CA HIS A 160 3.79 17.52 -20.83
C HIS A 160 2.72 18.62 -20.97
N ALA A 161 1.56 18.50 -20.31
CA ALA A 161 0.52 19.52 -20.30
C ALA A 161 1.02 20.89 -19.78
N HIS A 162 1.86 20.93 -18.74
CA HIS A 162 2.36 22.20 -18.17
C HIS A 162 3.22 23.01 -19.16
N ARG A 163 3.78 22.35 -20.19
CA ARG A 163 4.65 23.00 -21.18
C ARG A 163 3.86 23.66 -22.31
N ILE A 164 2.58 23.32 -22.44
CA ILE A 164 1.71 23.72 -23.55
C ILE A 164 0.61 24.66 -23.03
N ASP A 165 0.13 24.43 -21.80
CA ASP A 165 -0.94 25.22 -21.21
C ASP A 165 -0.39 26.50 -20.53
N ALA A 166 -0.90 27.65 -20.96
CA ALA A 166 -0.71 28.94 -20.29
C ALA A 166 -2.05 29.40 -19.68
N PRO A 167 -2.08 29.84 -18.40
CA PRO A 167 -0.95 30.04 -17.49
C PRO A 167 -0.44 28.74 -16.84
N LEU A 168 0.83 28.75 -16.42
CA LEU A 168 1.44 27.64 -15.68
C LEU A 168 0.63 27.38 -14.39
N PRO A 169 0.35 26.12 -14.02
CA PRO A 169 -0.36 25.82 -12.78
C PRO A 169 0.41 26.34 -11.56
N ASP A 170 -0.32 26.84 -10.56
CA ASP A 170 0.25 27.32 -9.30
C ASP A 170 0.84 26.15 -8.50
N ASN A 171 2.15 26.21 -8.24
CA ASN A 171 2.87 25.22 -7.44
C ASN A 171 2.68 25.43 -5.94
N GLY A 172 1.82 26.38 -5.57
CA GLY A 172 1.46 26.77 -4.21
C GLY A 172 2.59 27.46 -3.46
N GLY A 173 3.68 27.86 -4.12
CA GLY A 173 4.84 28.47 -3.49
C GLY A 173 5.81 27.49 -2.82
N PHE A 174 5.69 26.18 -3.09
CA PHE A 174 6.63 25.19 -2.56
C PHE A 174 8.02 25.31 -3.20
N THR A 175 9.05 25.32 -2.37
CA THR A 175 10.45 25.15 -2.78
C THR A 175 10.77 23.67 -3.00
N VAL A 176 11.85 23.39 -3.75
CA VAL A 176 12.29 22.01 -3.99
C VAL A 176 12.66 21.30 -2.69
N ASP A 177 13.32 22.00 -1.77
CA ASP A 177 13.74 21.40 -0.49
C ASP A 177 12.54 21.06 0.41
N GLU A 178 11.51 21.91 0.45
CA GLU A 178 10.27 21.61 1.19
C GLU A 178 9.58 20.36 0.62
N VAL A 179 9.45 20.27 -0.71
CA VAL A 179 8.86 19.08 -1.35
C VAL A 179 9.69 17.83 -1.04
N ARG A 180 11.01 17.91 -1.11
CA ARG A 180 11.90 16.79 -0.79
C ARG A 180 11.76 16.33 0.66
N LEU A 181 11.61 17.25 1.61
CA LEU A 181 11.42 16.92 3.03
C LEU A 181 10.07 16.23 3.25
N LEU A 182 8.99 16.75 2.65
CA LEU A 182 7.65 16.15 2.75
C LEU A 182 7.60 14.76 2.15
N LEU A 183 8.16 14.56 0.95
CA LEU A 183 8.21 13.24 0.31
C LEU A 183 9.08 12.25 1.12
N ARG A 184 10.16 12.71 1.75
CA ARG A 184 10.96 11.85 2.63
C ARG A 184 10.16 11.38 3.83
N ALA A 185 9.46 12.30 4.50
CA ALA A 185 8.61 11.98 5.64
C ALA A 185 7.48 11.01 5.24
N LEU A 186 6.89 11.18 4.06
CA LEU A 186 5.89 10.27 3.51
C LEU A 186 6.46 8.85 3.32
N LEU A 187 7.63 8.72 2.67
CA LEU A 187 8.28 7.43 2.44
C LEU A 187 8.73 6.76 3.74
N ASP A 188 9.24 7.54 4.69
CA ASP A 188 9.58 7.05 6.02
C ASP A 188 8.35 6.53 6.74
N ARG A 189 7.20 7.22 6.61
CA ARG A 189 5.95 6.73 7.17
C ARG A 189 5.49 5.43 6.53
N VAL A 190 5.59 5.28 5.20
CA VAL A 190 5.31 4.02 4.50
C VAL A 190 6.22 2.91 5.00
N HIS A 191 7.52 3.18 5.18
CA HIS A 191 8.46 2.23 5.77
C HIS A 191 7.99 1.72 7.12
N ASP A 192 7.61 2.64 8.01
CA ASP A 192 7.25 2.32 9.39
C ASP A 192 5.98 1.48 9.48
N VAL A 193 4.94 1.82 8.71
CA VAL A 193 3.64 1.12 8.79
C VAL A 193 3.63 -0.20 8.02
N THR A 194 4.36 -0.29 6.91
CA THR A 194 4.39 -1.50 6.08
C THR A 194 5.52 -2.45 6.43
N GLY A 195 6.58 -1.98 7.10
CA GLY A 195 7.80 -2.75 7.35
C GLY A 195 8.59 -3.12 6.08
N HIS A 196 8.31 -2.51 4.92
CA HIS A 196 9.09 -2.75 3.70
C HIS A 196 10.52 -2.27 3.88
N ARG A 197 11.50 -3.13 3.61
CA ARG A 197 12.92 -2.70 3.63
C ARG A 197 13.16 -1.66 2.54
N ARG A 198 13.96 -0.62 2.84
CA ARG A 198 14.48 0.30 1.82
C ARG A 198 15.33 -0.47 0.79
N PRO A 199 15.39 -0.01 -0.48
CA PRO A 199 16.29 -0.56 -1.48
C PRO A 199 17.76 -0.55 -1.02
N ASN A 200 18.55 -1.49 -1.54
CA ASN A 200 19.99 -1.52 -1.29
C ASN A 200 20.66 -0.26 -1.89
N GLY A 201 21.66 0.31 -1.20
CA GLY A 201 22.35 1.54 -1.62
C GLY A 201 22.01 2.78 -0.79
N TRP A 202 20.82 2.84 -0.20
CA TRP A 202 20.34 3.97 0.62
C TRP A 202 21.30 4.43 1.74
N ARG A 203 21.99 3.48 2.40
CA ARG A 203 22.87 3.80 3.55
C ARG A 203 24.20 4.47 3.17
N ARG A 204 24.64 4.37 1.91
CA ARG A 204 25.88 5.05 1.47
C ARG A 204 25.63 6.54 1.31
N GLU A 205 24.54 6.92 0.64
CA GLU A 205 24.19 8.32 0.38
C GLU A 205 23.91 9.14 1.66
N GLN A 206 23.30 8.55 2.70
CA GLN A 206 23.11 9.25 3.99
C GLN A 206 24.44 9.55 4.73
N ARG A 207 25.49 8.76 4.50
CA ARG A 207 26.82 9.02 5.07
C ARG A 207 27.54 10.12 4.31
N ASP A 208 27.37 10.14 2.99
CA ASP A 208 28.01 11.11 2.11
C ASP A 208 27.37 12.51 2.25
N ALA A 209 26.06 12.60 2.52
CA ALA A 209 25.37 13.87 2.78
C ALA A 209 25.61 14.49 4.18
N ARG A 210 26.30 13.76 5.07
CA ARG A 210 26.63 14.19 6.45
C ARG A 210 28.12 14.47 6.65
N SER A 211 28.93 14.33 5.61
CA SER A 211 30.37 14.63 5.60
C SER A 211 30.63 15.93 4.84
#